data_AF-A0A7S7NLU8-F1
#
_entry.id   AF-A0A7S7NLU8-F1
#
_cell.length_a   1.000
_cell.length_b   1.000
_cell.length_c   1.000
_cell.angle_alpha   90.00
_cell.angle_beta   90.00
_cell.angle_gamma   90.00
#
_symmetry.space_group_name_H-M   'P 1'
#
loop_
_entity.id
_entity.type
_entity.pdbx_description
1 polymer ?
#
loop_
_entity_poly.entity_id
_entity_poly.type
_entity_poly.pdbx_seq_one_letter_code
_entity_poly.pdbx_strand_id
1 'polypeptide(L)'
;MAEAPEPAAGEVQAEEAPAVQPEIVVPLAPTGPAEINFHNGIAVRVGFLAAAIVQLLMTLSAVVAGPIMMPLVLCGGGYYAVFLYRRRTGAGITVANGARMGWITGVFTFVITTVFFTLGMAALAGSDELMKAYKDSAAGLGLSPDAANQLQKVMNDPATFGLSIVFTLILQFFLLTVLCSVGGALCAKFGQNRKA
;
A
#
# COMPACT_ATOMS: atom_id res chain seq x y z
N MET A 1 -65.67 -37.53 -64.84
CA MET A 1 -65.94 -36.76 -63.61
C MET A 1 -64.71 -35.91 -63.35
N ALA A 2 -64.94 -34.61 -63.18
CA ALA A 2 -63.92 -33.63 -62.84
C ALA A 2 -63.50 -33.80 -61.37
N GLU A 3 -62.22 -33.61 -61.04
CA GLU A 3 -61.75 -32.70 -59.99
C GLU A 3 -60.22 -32.56 -60.04
N ALA A 4 -59.75 -31.32 -59.91
CA ALA A 4 -58.41 -30.88 -59.54
C ALA A 4 -58.62 -29.78 -58.47
N PRO A 5 -57.61 -29.24 -57.75
CA PRO A 5 -56.30 -29.73 -57.28
C PRO A 5 -56.05 -29.49 -55.74
N GLU A 6 -54.95 -30.04 -55.19
CA GLU A 6 -54.11 -29.59 -54.03
C GLU A 6 -54.73 -29.18 -52.65
N PRO A 7 -54.03 -29.32 -51.48
CA PRO A 7 -52.63 -28.92 -51.30
C PRO A 7 -51.74 -29.72 -50.29
N ALA A 8 -50.44 -29.48 -50.44
CA ALA A 8 -49.41 -29.28 -49.41
C ALA A 8 -49.26 -30.29 -48.26
N ALA A 9 -48.10 -30.94 -48.24
CA ALA A 9 -47.20 -30.87 -47.09
C ALA A 9 -45.79 -31.22 -47.57
N GLY A 10 -44.95 -30.19 -47.69
CA GLY A 10 -43.52 -30.39 -47.92
C GLY A 10 -42.93 -31.19 -46.77
N GLU A 11 -42.32 -32.32 -47.09
CA GLU A 11 -41.41 -33.00 -46.17
C GLU A 11 -40.13 -32.15 -46.15
N VAL A 12 -40.14 -31.22 -45.20
CA VAL A 12 -39.00 -30.41 -44.80
C VAL A 12 -37.85 -31.38 -44.51
N GLN A 13 -36.82 -31.29 -45.36
CA GLN A 13 -35.47 -31.75 -45.08
C GLN A 13 -35.15 -31.43 -43.62
N ALA A 14 -35.04 -32.48 -42.79
CA ALA A 14 -34.49 -32.34 -41.46
C ALA A 14 -33.04 -31.87 -41.65
N GLU A 15 -32.86 -30.55 -41.57
CA GLU A 15 -31.58 -29.89 -41.43
C GLU A 15 -30.94 -30.51 -40.19
N GLU A 16 -29.98 -31.40 -40.43
CA GLU A 16 -29.15 -32.03 -39.43
C GLU A 16 -28.43 -30.91 -38.69
N ALA A 17 -29.05 -30.48 -37.58
CA ALA A 17 -28.54 -29.46 -36.69
C ALA A 17 -27.06 -29.77 -36.41
N PRO A 18 -26.14 -28.81 -36.61
CA PRO A 18 -24.74 -29.05 -36.31
C PRO A 18 -24.64 -29.52 -34.87
N ALA A 19 -24.10 -30.73 -34.68
CA ALA A 19 -23.80 -31.30 -33.38
C ALA A 19 -23.13 -30.20 -32.54
N VAL A 20 -23.82 -29.80 -31.48
CA VAL A 20 -23.31 -28.84 -30.49
C VAL A 20 -22.08 -29.51 -29.90
N GLN A 21 -20.91 -29.16 -30.44
CA GLN A 21 -19.64 -29.49 -29.84
C GLN A 21 -19.72 -28.97 -28.40
N PRO A 22 -19.41 -29.80 -27.38
CA PRO A 22 -19.35 -29.30 -26.03
C PRO A 22 -18.30 -28.18 -26.05
N GLU A 23 -18.80 -26.95 -25.96
CA GLU A 23 -17.98 -25.76 -25.84
C GLU A 23 -17.13 -26.00 -24.61
N ILE A 24 -15.85 -26.31 -24.85
CA ILE A 24 -14.85 -26.32 -23.80
C ILE A 24 -14.89 -24.89 -23.28
N VAL A 25 -15.61 -24.69 -22.17
CA VAL A 25 -15.58 -23.45 -21.41
C VAL A 25 -14.16 -23.36 -20.90
N VAL A 26 -13.26 -22.84 -21.73
CA VAL A 26 -11.95 -22.39 -21.29
C VAL A 26 -12.29 -21.41 -20.17
N PRO A 27 -11.90 -21.68 -18.91
CA PRO A 27 -12.16 -20.74 -17.84
C PRO A 27 -11.61 -19.40 -18.33
N LEU A 28 -12.49 -18.41 -18.52
CA LEU A 28 -12.09 -17.06 -18.92
C LEU A 28 -10.93 -16.70 -18.00
N ALA A 29 -9.72 -16.59 -18.58
CA ALA A 29 -8.58 -16.06 -17.84
C ALA A 29 -9.07 -14.77 -17.20
N PRO A 30 -8.95 -14.58 -15.86
CA PRO A 30 -9.61 -13.48 -15.17
C PRO A 30 -9.32 -12.16 -15.88
N THR A 31 -10.29 -11.62 -16.61
CA THR A 31 -10.17 -10.38 -17.39
C THR A 31 -10.36 -9.18 -16.49
N GLY A 32 -9.59 -9.15 -15.40
CA GLY A 32 -9.52 -8.05 -14.46
C GLY A 32 -8.09 -8.00 -13.90
N PRO A 33 -7.50 -6.82 -13.73
CA PRO A 33 -6.22 -6.72 -13.04
C PRO A 33 -6.40 -7.32 -11.64
N ALA A 34 -5.75 -8.46 -11.40
CA ALA A 34 -5.91 -9.26 -10.19
C ALA A 34 -5.98 -8.35 -8.95
N GLU A 35 -7.07 -8.46 -8.20
CA GLU A 35 -7.26 -7.63 -7.02
C GLU A 35 -6.06 -7.80 -6.08
N ILE A 36 -5.41 -6.68 -5.79
CA ILE A 36 -4.27 -6.69 -4.89
C ILE A 36 -4.80 -6.90 -3.47
N ASN A 37 -4.39 -8.01 -2.87
CA ASN A 37 -4.84 -8.46 -1.56
C ASN A 37 -3.71 -9.19 -0.84
N PHE A 38 -3.82 -9.36 0.48
CA PHE A 38 -2.78 -10.03 1.30
C PHE A 38 -2.62 -11.52 0.98
N HIS A 39 -3.59 -12.13 0.30
CA HIS A 39 -3.50 -13.49 -0.22
C HIS A 39 -2.54 -13.60 -1.42
N ASN A 40 -2.20 -12.49 -2.07
CA ASN A 40 -1.20 -12.47 -3.12
C ASN A 40 0.19 -12.34 -2.50
N GLY A 41 0.90 -13.47 -2.38
CA GLY A 41 2.25 -13.51 -1.82
C GLY A 41 3.26 -12.60 -2.55
N ILE A 42 3.03 -12.27 -3.83
CA ILE A 42 3.86 -11.31 -4.57
C ILE A 42 3.63 -9.89 -4.06
N ALA A 43 2.36 -9.50 -3.80
CA ALA A 43 2.04 -8.19 -3.24
C ALA A 43 2.66 -8.00 -1.85
N VAL A 44 2.61 -9.04 -1.01
CA VAL A 44 3.22 -9.03 0.33
C VAL A 44 4.74 -8.90 0.26
N ARG A 45 5.41 -9.70 -0.57
CA ARG A 45 6.88 -9.63 -0.73
C ARG A 45 7.34 -8.29 -1.27
N VAL A 46 6.62 -7.73 -2.25
CA VAL A 46 6.93 -6.42 -2.81
C VAL A 46 6.68 -5.31 -1.80
N GLY A 47 5.55 -5.35 -1.08
CA GLY A 47 5.24 -4.40 -0.02
C GLY A 47 6.27 -4.42 1.11
N PHE A 48 6.70 -5.62 1.54
CA PHE A 48 7.75 -5.77 2.54
C PHE A 48 9.11 -5.24 2.06
N LEU A 49 9.53 -5.57 0.84
CA LEU A 49 10.79 -5.06 0.28
C LEU A 49 10.77 -3.54 0.15
N ALA A 50 9.64 -2.97 -0.31
CA ALA A 50 9.46 -1.53 -0.40
C ALA A 50 9.50 -0.88 0.99
N ALA A 51 8.83 -1.46 2.00
CA ALA A 51 8.89 -0.99 3.37
C ALA A 51 10.32 -1.01 3.94
N ALA A 52 11.10 -2.07 3.68
CA ALA A 52 12.49 -2.15 4.10
C ALA A 52 13.36 -1.06 3.44
N ILE A 53 13.14 -0.78 2.15
CA ILE A 53 13.84 0.30 1.44
C ILE A 53 13.43 1.67 1.98
N VAL A 54 12.14 1.89 2.25
CA VAL A 54 11.65 3.13 2.86
C VAL A 54 12.26 3.33 4.24
N GLN A 55 12.33 2.27 5.05
CA GLN A 55 12.97 2.32 6.36
C GLN A 55 14.45 2.69 6.24
N LEU A 56 15.18 2.06 5.32
CA LEU A 56 16.60 2.38 5.07
C LEU A 56 16.78 3.83 4.63
N LEU A 57 15.95 4.30 3.70
CA LEU A 57 15.99 5.68 3.21
C LEU A 57 15.62 6.68 4.31
N MET A 58 14.71 6.31 5.21
CA MET A 58 14.37 7.12 6.38
C MET A 58 15.54 7.28 7.33
N THR A 59 16.20 6.17 7.67
CA THR A 59 17.39 6.20 8.53
C THR A 59 18.52 7.02 7.88
N LEU A 60 18.75 6.88 6.56
CA LEU A 60 19.75 7.67 5.85
C LEU A 60 19.39 9.16 5.75
N SER A 61 18.10 9.48 5.51
CA SER A 61 17.63 10.87 5.39
C SER A 61 17.68 11.60 6.73
N ALA A 62 17.45 10.89 7.84
CA ALA A 62 17.61 11.45 9.18
C ALA A 62 19.05 11.93 9.44
N VAL A 63 20.05 11.30 8.81
CA VAL A 63 21.47 11.67 8.97
C VAL A 63 21.88 12.82 8.05
N VAL A 64 21.27 12.95 6.85
CA VAL A 64 21.79 13.81 5.78
C VAL A 64 20.92 15.04 5.48
N ALA A 65 19.59 14.94 5.60
CA ALA A 65 18.68 15.89 4.93
C ALA A 65 17.59 16.52 5.81
N GLY A 66 17.50 16.15 7.09
CA GLY A 66 16.52 16.71 8.02
C GLY A 66 15.05 16.35 7.75
N PRO A 67 14.10 16.83 8.57
CA PRO A 67 12.72 16.34 8.61
C PRO A 67 11.85 16.73 7.39
N ILE A 68 12.30 17.65 6.54
CA ILE A 68 11.53 18.09 5.36
C ILE A 68 11.46 17.00 4.27
N MET A 69 12.45 16.10 4.22
CA MET A 69 12.47 15.00 3.22
C MET A 69 11.59 13.81 3.60
N MET A 70 11.13 13.70 4.85
CA MET A 70 10.30 12.60 5.34
C MET A 70 9.06 12.29 4.47
N PRO A 71 8.18 13.26 4.17
CA PRO A 71 6.98 12.99 3.36
C PRO A 71 7.33 12.59 1.92
N LEU A 72 8.42 13.13 1.36
CA LEU A 72 8.88 12.79 0.02
C LEU A 72 9.34 11.33 -0.05
N VAL A 73 10.09 10.87 0.95
CA VAL A 73 10.57 9.49 1.07
C VAL A 73 9.41 8.52 1.27
N LEU A 74 8.41 8.87 2.08
CA LEU A 74 7.19 8.05 2.26
C LEU A 74 6.40 7.90 0.95
N CYS A 75 6.14 9.01 0.27
CA CYS A 75 5.44 9.01 -1.01
C CYS A 75 6.23 8.25 -2.07
N GLY A 76 7.56 8.44 -2.12
CA GLY A 76 8.47 7.70 -2.99
C GLY A 76 8.48 6.20 -2.69
N GLY A 77 8.32 5.81 -1.42
CA GLY A 77 8.15 4.44 -0.98
C GLY A 77 6.93 3.74 -1.56
N GLY A 78 5.76 4.38 -1.41
CA GLY A 78 4.51 3.90 -2.01
C GLY A 78 4.60 3.83 -3.54
N TYR A 79 5.27 4.82 -4.17
CA TYR A 79 5.54 4.80 -5.61
C TYR A 79 6.42 3.63 -6.03
N TYR A 80 7.52 3.38 -5.30
CA TYR A 80 8.47 2.31 -5.61
C TYR A 80 7.84 0.92 -5.46
N ALA A 81 6.99 0.73 -4.46
CA ALA A 81 6.24 -0.52 -4.28
C ALA A 81 5.38 -0.86 -5.51
N VAL A 82 4.66 0.14 -6.03
CA VAL A 82 3.82 -0.03 -7.22
C VAL A 82 4.66 -0.24 -8.47
N PHE A 83 5.77 0.49 -8.63
CA PHE A 83 6.71 0.30 -9.73
C PHE A 83 7.28 -1.14 -9.75
N LEU A 84 7.73 -1.64 -8.60
CA LEU A 84 8.29 -2.98 -8.48
C LEU A 84 7.24 -4.06 -8.74
N TYR A 85 6.00 -3.88 -8.25
CA TYR A 85 4.90 -4.79 -8.51
C TYR A 85 4.57 -4.86 -10.01
N ARG A 86 4.48 -3.70 -10.69
CA ARG A 86 4.28 -3.63 -12.15
C ARG A 86 5.39 -4.34 -12.91
N ARG A 87 6.64 -4.13 -12.51
CA ARG A 87 7.81 -4.75 -13.15
C ARG A 87 7.80 -6.27 -12.98
N ARG A 88 7.34 -6.78 -11.83
CA ARG A 88 7.30 -8.22 -11.52
C ARG A 88 6.11 -8.95 -12.15
N THR A 89 4.96 -8.30 -12.28
CA THR A 89 3.72 -8.95 -12.74
C THR A 89 3.35 -8.64 -14.18
N GLY A 90 3.89 -7.57 -14.78
CA GLY A 90 3.54 -7.13 -16.14
C GLY A 90 2.10 -6.61 -16.30
N ALA A 91 1.26 -6.74 -15.27
CA ALA A 91 -0.14 -6.36 -15.28
C ALA A 91 -0.34 -4.84 -15.17
N GLY A 92 -1.35 -4.31 -15.85
CA GLY A 92 -1.82 -2.95 -15.66
C GLY A 92 -2.40 -2.80 -14.25
N ILE A 93 -2.01 -1.75 -13.52
CA ILE A 93 -2.54 -1.45 -12.18
C ILE A 93 -3.49 -0.28 -12.28
N THR A 94 -4.70 -0.45 -11.73
CA THR A 94 -5.67 0.63 -11.53
C THR A 94 -5.27 1.49 -10.33
N VAL A 95 -5.75 2.74 -10.27
CA VAL A 95 -5.48 3.64 -9.13
C VAL A 95 -5.86 3.01 -7.79
N ALA A 96 -6.98 2.28 -7.73
CA ALA A 96 -7.42 1.55 -6.54
C ALA A 96 -6.43 0.45 -6.11
N ASN A 97 -5.91 -0.33 -7.06
CA ASN A 97 -4.90 -1.35 -6.78
C ASN A 97 -3.56 -0.72 -6.36
N GLY A 98 -3.20 0.44 -6.92
CA GLY A 98 -2.04 1.23 -6.49
C GLY A 98 -2.16 1.72 -5.05
N ALA A 99 -3.34 2.22 -4.66
CA ALA A 99 -3.62 2.61 -3.28
C ALA A 99 -3.56 1.42 -2.32
N ARG A 100 -4.12 0.25 -2.70
CA ARG A 100 -4.04 -0.98 -1.90
C ARG A 100 -2.58 -1.45 -1.69
N MET A 101 -1.74 -1.39 -2.72
CA MET A 101 -0.30 -1.66 -2.57
C MET A 101 0.39 -0.67 -1.63
N GLY A 102 0.05 0.62 -1.76
CA GLY A 102 0.57 1.66 -0.88
C GLY A 102 0.16 1.45 0.57
N TRP A 103 -1.09 1.04 0.82
CA TRP A 103 -1.59 0.67 2.14
C TRP A 103 -0.80 -0.51 2.75
N ILE A 104 -0.65 -1.61 2.00
CA ILE A 104 0.11 -2.79 2.45
C ILE A 104 1.54 -2.38 2.83
N THR A 105 2.17 -1.56 1.98
CA THR A 105 3.52 -1.04 2.23
C THR A 105 3.54 -0.17 3.49
N GLY A 106 2.58 0.74 3.67
CA GLY A 106 2.48 1.59 4.84
C GLY A 106 2.28 0.82 6.15
N VAL A 107 1.50 -0.27 6.13
CA VAL A 107 1.35 -1.17 7.30
C VAL A 107 2.69 -1.82 7.66
N PHE A 108 3.41 -2.36 6.67
CA PHE A 108 4.73 -2.95 6.93
C PHE A 108 5.74 -1.91 7.42
N THR A 109 5.77 -0.72 6.83
CA THR A 109 6.63 0.36 7.28
C THR A 109 6.29 0.75 8.72
N PHE A 110 5.01 0.88 9.07
CA PHE A 110 4.58 1.15 10.45
C PHE A 110 5.10 0.08 11.42
N VAL A 111 4.88 -1.21 11.14
CA VAL A 111 5.34 -2.30 12.01
C VAL A 111 6.85 -2.25 12.20
N ILE A 112 7.60 -2.09 11.11
CA ILE A 112 9.07 -2.00 11.15
C ILE A 112 9.49 -0.79 12.00
N THR A 113 8.95 0.40 11.72
CA THR A 113 9.27 1.63 12.46
C THR A 113 8.93 1.49 13.94
N THR A 114 7.77 0.92 14.30
CA THR A 114 7.38 0.70 15.70
C THR A 114 8.36 -0.24 16.40
N VAL A 115 8.76 -1.35 15.77
CA VAL A 115 9.74 -2.28 16.35
C VAL A 115 11.08 -1.57 16.60
N PHE A 116 11.60 -0.83 15.61
CA PHE A 116 12.83 -0.06 15.78
C PHE A 116 12.71 1.03 16.85
N PHE A 117 11.58 1.73 16.92
CA PHE A 117 11.31 2.74 17.93
C PHE A 117 11.30 2.12 19.34
N THR A 118 10.59 1.00 19.53
CA THR A 118 10.55 0.29 20.81
C THR A 118 11.91 -0.23 21.20
N LEU A 119 12.68 -0.81 20.27
CA LEU A 119 14.05 -1.26 20.54
C LEU A 119 14.97 -0.08 20.90
N GLY A 120 14.88 1.04 20.18
CA GLY A 120 15.66 2.24 20.47
C GLY A 120 15.32 2.83 21.84
N MET A 121 14.03 2.88 22.18
CA MET A 121 13.57 3.34 23.49
C MET A 121 14.05 2.41 24.61
N ALA A 122 13.94 1.10 24.41
CA ALA A 122 14.40 0.11 25.39
C ALA A 122 15.92 0.14 25.58
N ALA A 123 16.69 0.33 24.50
CA ALA A 123 18.15 0.44 24.56
C ALA A 123 18.62 1.70 25.29
N LEU A 124 17.85 2.79 25.18
CA LEU A 124 18.14 4.08 25.81
C LEU A 124 17.46 4.25 27.18
N ALA A 125 16.57 3.33 27.57
CA ALA A 125 15.83 3.40 28.82
C ALA A 125 16.79 3.39 30.02
N GLY A 126 16.79 4.50 30.79
CA GLY A 126 17.68 4.67 31.94
C GLY A 126 18.97 5.46 31.66
N SER A 127 19.17 5.96 30.44
CA SER A 127 20.30 6.84 30.08
C SER A 127 19.87 8.29 29.87
N ASP A 128 20.75 9.25 30.20
CA ASP A 128 20.56 10.66 29.84
C ASP A 128 20.51 10.89 28.32
N GLU A 129 20.98 9.91 27.53
CA GLU A 129 20.91 9.93 26.07
C GLU A 129 19.48 9.97 25.54
N LEU A 130 18.52 9.30 26.19
CA LEU A 130 17.12 9.35 25.78
C LEU A 130 16.63 10.81 25.72
N MET A 131 16.88 11.55 26.80
CA MET A 131 16.46 12.94 26.94
C MET A 131 17.24 13.87 26.01
N LYS A 132 18.51 13.56 25.71
CA LYS A 132 19.31 14.27 24.71
C LYS A 132 18.77 14.04 23.29
N ALA A 133 18.50 12.79 22.90
CA ALA A 133 17.93 12.44 21.60
C ALA A 133 16.55 13.08 21.37
N TYR A 134 15.73 13.18 22.43
CA TYR A 134 14.46 13.90 22.38
C TYR A 134 14.64 15.40 22.19
N LYS A 135 15.54 16.04 22.94
CA LYS A 135 15.84 17.47 22.77
C LYS A 135 16.38 17.78 21.38
N ASP A 136 17.23 16.91 20.84
CA ASP A 136 17.79 17.05 19.50
C ASP A 136 16.70 16.91 18.42
N SER A 137 15.78 15.96 18.61
CA SER A 137 14.60 15.80 17.74
C SER A 137 13.68 17.03 17.79
N ALA A 138 13.45 17.61 18.97
CA ALA A 138 12.63 18.81 19.14
C ALA A 138 13.30 20.04 18.50
N ALA A 139 14.62 20.19 18.66
CA ALA A 139 15.40 21.24 18.04
C ALA A 139 15.41 21.12 16.51
N GLY A 140 15.56 19.90 15.98
CA GLY A 140 15.50 19.63 14.54
C GLY A 140 14.14 19.93 13.90
N LEU A 141 13.06 19.90 14.69
CA LEU A 141 11.71 20.29 14.27
C LEU A 141 11.39 21.78 14.52
N GLY A 142 12.33 22.57 15.08
CA GLY A 142 12.12 23.98 15.39
C GLY A 142 11.09 24.24 16.50
N LEU A 143 10.85 23.25 17.36
CA LEU A 143 9.88 23.38 18.45
C LEU A 143 10.42 24.29 19.56
N SER A 144 9.54 25.16 20.07
CA SER A 144 9.85 26.11 21.15
C SER A 144 10.24 25.37 22.46
N PRO A 145 11.09 25.94 23.33
CA PRO A 145 11.45 25.36 24.63
C PRO A 145 10.25 24.97 25.51
N ASP A 146 9.07 25.55 25.31
CA ASP A 146 7.83 25.12 25.96
C ASP A 146 7.44 23.67 25.63
N ALA A 147 7.61 23.24 24.38
CA ALA A 147 7.31 21.87 23.98
C ALA A 147 8.26 20.87 24.65
N ALA A 148 9.53 21.25 24.85
CA ALA A 148 10.51 20.43 25.57
C ALA A 148 10.15 20.28 27.05
N ASN A 149 9.71 21.37 27.70
CA ASN A 149 9.23 21.33 29.09
C ASN A 149 7.94 20.52 29.24
N GLN A 150 7.02 20.66 28.30
CA GLN A 150 5.75 19.91 28.28
C GLN A 150 6.00 18.41 28.10
N LEU A 151 6.96 18.03 27.26
CA LEU A 151 7.39 16.65 27.08
C LEU A 151 8.03 16.08 28.35
N GLN A 152 8.86 16.87 29.03
CA GLN A 152 9.47 16.47 30.30
C GLN A 152 8.42 16.25 31.39
N LYS A 153 7.35 17.06 31.39
CA LYS A 153 6.21 16.89 32.31
C LYS A 153 5.41 15.63 31.99
N VAL A 154 5.21 15.32 30.71
CA VAL A 154 4.54 14.09 30.25
C VAL A 154 5.37 12.85 30.59
N MET A 155 6.70 12.87 30.42
CA MET A 155 7.57 11.74 30.79
C MET A 155 7.58 11.41 32.28
N ASN A 156 7.41 12.42 33.15
CA ASN A 156 7.35 12.20 34.60
C ASN A 156 6.01 11.60 35.06
N ASP A 157 4.98 11.65 34.22
CA ASP A 157 3.69 11.03 34.49
C ASP A 157 3.51 9.77 33.62
N PRO A 158 3.68 8.57 34.18
CA PRO A 158 3.64 7.33 33.41
C PRO A 158 2.28 7.08 32.73
N ALA A 159 1.18 7.56 33.30
CA ALA A 159 -0.15 7.41 32.70
C ALA A 159 -0.29 8.32 31.48
N THR A 160 0.09 9.59 31.60
CA THR A 160 0.05 10.56 30.51
C THR A 160 1.05 10.21 29.40
N PHE A 161 2.24 9.72 29.76
CA PHE A 161 3.24 9.23 28.81
C PHE A 161 2.72 8.05 28.00
N GLY A 162 2.16 7.02 28.65
CA GLY A 162 1.60 5.86 27.97
C GLY A 162 0.48 6.24 26.99
N LEU A 163 -0.44 7.12 27.43
CA LEU A 163 -1.54 7.60 26.58
C LEU A 163 -1.01 8.40 25.38
N SER A 164 -0.01 9.26 25.59
CA SER A 164 0.63 10.03 24.51
C SER A 164 1.29 9.12 23.46
N ILE A 165 1.97 8.04 23.88
CA ILE A 165 2.57 7.07 22.95
C ILE A 165 1.49 6.40 22.12
N VAL A 166 0.41 5.92 22.75
CA VAL A 166 -0.69 5.27 22.03
C VAL A 166 -1.32 6.24 21.02
N PHE A 167 -1.58 7.48 21.43
CA PHE A 167 -2.12 8.51 20.55
C PHE A 167 -1.18 8.80 19.37
N THR A 168 0.11 8.99 19.63
CA THR A 168 1.13 9.19 18.60
C THR A 168 1.23 8.00 17.67
N LEU A 169 1.18 6.75 18.16
CA LEU A 169 1.23 5.55 17.33
C LEU A 169 0.02 5.45 16.39
N ILE A 170 -1.18 5.78 16.88
CA ILE A 170 -2.38 5.81 16.04
C ILE A 170 -2.22 6.86 14.95
N LEU A 171 -1.85 8.08 15.30
CA LEU A 171 -1.66 9.17 14.33
C LEU A 171 -0.56 8.83 13.32
N GLN A 172 0.55 8.26 13.79
CA GLN A 172 1.68 7.80 12.98
C GLN A 172 1.24 6.70 12.00
N PHE A 173 0.45 5.72 12.44
CA PHE A 173 -0.12 4.68 11.58
C PHE A 173 -0.94 5.29 10.43
N PHE A 174 -1.85 6.22 10.74
CA PHE A 174 -2.66 6.87 9.71
C PHE A 174 -1.80 7.72 8.76
N LEU A 175 -0.84 8.49 9.26
CA LEU A 175 0.06 9.27 8.41
C LEU A 175 0.84 8.37 7.45
N LEU A 176 1.50 7.33 7.96
CA LEU A 176 2.30 6.39 7.15
C LEU A 176 1.45 5.70 6.09
N THR A 177 0.30 5.16 6.49
CA THR A 177 -0.57 4.39 5.60
C THR A 177 -1.22 5.27 4.54
N VAL A 178 -1.71 6.46 4.90
CA VAL A 178 -2.33 7.39 3.95
C VAL A 178 -1.30 7.94 2.97
N LEU A 179 -0.13 8.40 3.44
CA LEU A 179 0.92 8.91 2.54
C LEU A 179 1.44 7.83 1.59
N CYS A 180 1.67 6.60 2.08
CA CYS A 180 2.07 5.49 1.22
C CYS A 180 0.97 5.13 0.21
N SER A 181 -0.30 5.15 0.63
CA SER A 181 -1.46 4.92 -0.26
C SER A 181 -1.54 5.97 -1.37
N VAL A 182 -1.33 7.25 -1.02
CA VAL A 182 -1.30 8.36 -1.99
C VAL A 182 -0.12 8.19 -2.97
N GLY A 183 1.08 7.87 -2.47
CA GLY A 183 2.25 7.59 -3.31
C GLY A 183 2.02 6.44 -4.30
N GLY A 184 1.38 5.37 -3.83
CA GLY A 184 1.01 4.22 -4.67
C GLY A 184 -0.06 4.56 -5.72
N ALA A 185 -1.08 5.32 -5.34
CA ALA A 185 -2.13 5.80 -6.25
C ALA A 185 -1.57 6.71 -7.36
N LEU A 186 -0.68 7.64 -7.00
CA LEU A 186 0.00 8.52 -7.95
C LEU A 186 0.83 7.74 -8.98
N CYS A 187 1.57 6.71 -8.54
CA CYS A 187 2.32 5.84 -9.44
C CYS A 187 1.43 5.10 -10.46
N ALA A 188 0.28 4.58 -9.99
CA ALA A 188 -0.69 3.93 -10.86
C ALA A 188 -1.22 4.90 -11.92
N LYS A 189 -1.61 6.12 -11.51
CA LYS A 189 -2.13 7.17 -12.42
C LYS A 189 -1.13 7.53 -13.52
N PHE A 190 0.14 7.79 -13.18
CA PHE A 190 1.15 8.17 -14.17
C PHE A 190 1.40 7.09 -15.22
N GLY A 191 1.41 5.81 -14.84
CA GLY A 191 1.57 4.75 -15.83
C GLY A 191 0.26 4.27 -16.45
N GLN A 192 -0.89 4.85 -16.10
CA GLN A 192 -2.17 4.69 -16.80
C GLN A 192 -2.26 5.73 -17.94
N ASN A 193 -1.82 6.98 -17.69
CA ASN A 193 -1.70 8.03 -18.71
C ASN A 193 -0.69 7.73 -19.83
N ARG A 194 0.26 6.81 -19.62
CA ARG A 194 1.26 6.43 -20.63
C ARG A 194 0.76 5.36 -21.62
N LYS A 195 -0.46 4.85 -21.42
CA LYS A 195 -1.13 3.89 -22.30
C LYS A 195 -2.35 4.48 -23.03
N ALA A 196 -2.66 5.76 -22.79
CA ALA A 196 -3.64 6.55 -23.54
C ALA A 196 -2.89 7.44 -24.55
#